data_AF-A0AAD5SW90-F1
#
_entry.id   AF-A0AAD5SW90-F1
#
_cell.length_a   1.000
_cell.length_b   1.000
_cell.length_c   1.000
_cell.angle_alpha   90.00
_cell.angle_beta   90.00
_cell.angle_gamma   90.00
#
_symmetry.space_group_name_H-M   'P 1'
#
loop_
_entity.id
_entity.type
_entity.pdbx_description
1 polymer ?
#
loop_
_entity_poly.entity_id
_entity_poly.type
_entity_poly.pdbx_seq_one_letter_code
_entity_poly.pdbx_strand_id
1 'polypeptide(L)'
;MVQILRGFNIPVRKNEHTSYEDRDNAPTVRSYVEVSFQEQKARTQIFEGPSPHWNETIFLEVKPPNNDFRPESLLDSEVGMERIYFHIFDETLIDIIEDDRNREVEIHQRRERNWLGSFSMPFTALYEQTKIEGSFHVKVPVVLLGYEKNAYAGSLENAMFLALDATKESLVDIFITLEPPLAQPAPLKLKFLSDESDRLLRYATHWCKPPFRHPTRTFYATTLDLSGRTTFICRFIRPQEPPPELLTPRHLLRYVSSIPYLPDRTAFSADVSLWATSDQMLELRAGDATEHAVLLCNFLMAKGGGNIDVYVVLGIGIPEGRTAYVAMKGKQLAAGIGIGIGGGAEITLMNAVTGESYSVRDMHLPLKYVWANIQTHDDPPRINWNISDPKKWKPFFCKSFPKTEYKSVQIEKLIYRDLSARYCEDLSVLIENAIVSKIEEWRGHRITRWNRLVGKKNLHPLVSRMESDFLQPLPPNTPQHLTPIYQALAELKTTYRISGFPLQATFTDIKAIVELVGATDVHMNADPSAEFALSVCLTRGKGELLY
;
A
#
# COMPACT_ATOMS: atom_id res chain seq x y z
N MET A 1 12.70 16.86 8.65
CA MET A 1 11.58 17.83 8.63
C MET A 1 10.44 17.27 7.78
N VAL A 2 9.19 17.41 8.22
CA VAL A 2 7.99 16.93 7.52
C VAL A 2 6.96 18.05 7.47
N GLN A 3 6.59 18.54 6.29
CA GLN A 3 5.54 19.51 6.10
C GLN A 3 4.28 18.82 5.57
N ILE A 4 3.20 18.91 6.35
CA ILE A 4 1.89 18.33 6.04
C ILE A 4 0.99 19.45 5.57
N LEU A 5 0.67 19.45 4.28
CA LEU A 5 0.03 20.59 3.62
C LEU A 5 -1.48 20.52 3.75
N ARG A 6 -2.09 19.50 3.14
CA ARG A 6 -3.54 19.34 3.07
C ARG A 6 -3.95 17.90 2.85
N GLY A 7 -5.19 17.59 3.18
CA GLY A 7 -5.83 16.31 2.91
C GLY A 7 -6.99 16.46 1.92
N PHE A 8 -7.31 15.38 1.22
CA PHE A 8 -8.46 15.30 0.32
C PHE A 8 -9.33 14.13 0.71
N ASN A 9 -10.65 14.34 0.67
CA ASN A 9 -11.65 13.29 0.89
C ASN A 9 -11.40 12.45 2.16
N ILE A 10 -11.10 13.12 3.26
CA ILE A 10 -10.99 12.49 4.58
C ILE A 10 -12.39 12.04 5.04
N PRO A 11 -12.55 10.80 5.55
CA PRO A 11 -13.85 10.31 6.02
C PRO A 11 -14.51 11.26 7.04
N VAL A 12 -15.81 11.52 6.87
CA VAL A 12 -16.61 12.35 7.77
C VAL A 12 -17.51 11.51 8.65
N ARG A 13 -17.88 12.03 9.82
CA ARG A 13 -18.77 11.34 10.76
C ARG A 13 -20.17 11.21 10.14
N LYS A 14 -20.79 10.05 10.30
CA LYS A 14 -22.19 9.82 9.89
C LYS A 14 -23.14 10.47 10.88
N ASN A 15 -24.13 11.21 10.36
CA ASN A 15 -25.26 11.68 11.15
C ASN A 15 -26.28 10.55 11.26
N GLU A 16 -26.28 9.84 12.39
CA GLU A 16 -27.25 8.76 12.64
C GLU A 16 -28.61 9.30 13.16
N HIS A 17 -28.67 10.56 13.61
CA HIS A 17 -29.90 11.23 14.07
C HIS A 17 -29.94 12.73 13.74
N THR A 18 -30.54 13.13 12.62
CA THR A 18 -31.00 14.52 12.43
C THR A 18 -32.35 14.54 11.72
N SER A 19 -33.34 15.20 12.35
CA SER A 19 -34.52 15.73 11.67
C SER A 19 -34.07 16.70 10.56
N TYR A 20 -34.94 16.96 9.58
CA TYR A 20 -34.63 17.79 8.41
C TYR A 20 -34.17 19.24 8.75
N GLU A 21 -34.30 19.68 10.01
CA GLU A 21 -34.05 21.05 10.47
C GLU A 21 -32.60 21.31 10.93
N ASP A 22 -31.75 20.28 11.14
CA ASP A 22 -30.38 20.41 11.69
C ASP A 22 -29.24 20.27 10.65
N ARG A 23 -29.54 20.43 9.34
CA ARG A 23 -28.55 20.19 8.26
C ARG A 23 -27.35 21.15 8.27
N ASP A 24 -27.48 22.34 8.87
CA ASP A 24 -26.38 23.31 8.97
C ASP A 24 -25.40 22.99 10.13
N ASN A 25 -25.73 22.01 10.98
CA ASN A 25 -24.94 21.62 12.16
C ASN A 25 -24.37 20.19 12.05
N ALA A 26 -24.19 19.68 10.83
CA ALA A 26 -23.64 18.35 10.61
C ALA A 26 -22.26 18.21 11.28
N PRO A 27 -22.02 17.15 12.09
CA PRO A 27 -20.77 16.97 12.81
C PRO A 27 -19.63 16.78 11.81
N THR A 28 -18.81 17.81 11.68
CA THR A 28 -17.61 17.77 10.85
C THR A 28 -16.55 16.90 11.50
N VAL A 29 -15.76 16.20 10.67
CA VAL A 29 -14.54 15.54 11.13
C VAL A 29 -13.55 16.59 11.61
N ARG A 30 -12.89 16.36 12.73
CA ARG A 30 -11.87 17.23 13.33
C ARG A 30 -10.54 16.50 13.23
N SER A 31 -9.96 16.53 12.04
CA SER A 31 -8.85 15.67 11.66
C SER A 31 -7.47 16.25 11.98
N TYR A 32 -6.53 15.40 12.35
CA TYR A 32 -5.10 15.72 12.45
C TYR A 32 -4.26 14.54 11.94
N VAL A 33 -3.01 14.81 11.60
CA VAL A 33 -2.05 13.79 11.17
C VAL A 33 -1.02 13.60 12.27
N GLU A 34 -0.86 12.36 12.73
CA GLU A 34 0.24 11.92 13.59
C GLU A 34 1.32 11.27 12.73
N VAL A 35 2.56 11.72 12.87
CA VAL A 35 3.74 11.15 12.25
C VAL A 35 4.55 10.43 13.31
N SER A 36 4.98 9.20 13.02
CA SER A 36 5.84 8.43 13.91
C SER A 36 7.04 7.82 13.21
N PHE A 37 8.17 7.82 13.92
CA PHE A 37 9.46 7.26 13.47
C PHE A 37 10.33 7.02 14.71
N GLN A 38 11.00 5.86 14.83
CA GLN A 38 11.87 5.52 15.97
C GLN A 38 11.23 5.77 17.35
N GLU A 39 10.01 5.27 17.55
CA GLU A 39 9.18 5.46 18.76
C GLU A 39 8.78 6.92 19.06
N GLN A 40 9.29 7.89 18.31
CA GLN A 40 8.90 9.29 18.42
C GLN A 40 7.57 9.49 17.71
N LYS A 41 6.73 10.35 18.30
CA LYS A 41 5.45 10.76 17.74
C LYS A 41 5.35 12.27 17.80
N ALA A 42 4.87 12.85 16.71
CA ALA A 42 4.49 14.25 16.66
C ALA A 42 3.22 14.38 15.80
N ARG A 43 2.43 15.42 16.01
CA ARG A 43 1.16 15.58 15.30
C ARG A 43 0.91 17.02 14.92
N THR A 44 0.10 17.20 13.88
CA THR A 44 -0.43 18.51 13.50
C THR A 44 -1.50 18.99 14.49
N GLN A 45 -1.86 20.26 14.37
CA GLN A 45 -3.10 20.81 14.87
C GLN A 45 -4.30 20.17 14.17
N ILE A 46 -5.45 20.35 14.80
CA ILE A 46 -6.73 19.82 14.35
C ILE A 46 -7.31 20.76 13.30
N PHE A 47 -7.89 20.19 12.25
CA PHE A 47 -8.60 20.92 11.21
C PHE A 47 -9.98 20.31 10.98
N GLU A 48 -11.00 21.14 10.78
CA GLU A 48 -12.38 20.71 10.60
C GLU A 48 -12.76 20.55 9.12
N GLY A 49 -13.42 19.45 8.79
CA GLY A 49 -13.95 19.16 7.46
C GLY A 49 -13.16 18.10 6.66
N PRO A 50 -13.74 17.64 5.52
CA PRO A 50 -13.21 16.53 4.72
C PRO A 50 -11.97 16.87 3.87
N SER A 51 -11.67 18.16 3.69
CA SER A 51 -10.53 18.65 2.92
C SER A 51 -9.66 19.56 3.78
N PRO A 52 -8.95 19.01 4.77
CA PRO A 52 -8.23 19.79 5.75
C PRO A 52 -6.99 20.49 5.17
N HIS A 53 -6.69 21.69 5.66
CA HIS A 53 -5.49 22.46 5.31
C HIS A 53 -4.61 22.67 6.54
N TRP A 54 -3.86 21.64 6.93
CA TRP A 54 -3.00 21.70 8.12
C TRP A 54 -1.85 22.70 7.98
N ASN A 55 -1.19 22.74 6.81
CA ASN A 55 -0.06 23.61 6.49
C ASN A 55 0.98 23.73 7.63
N GLU A 56 1.34 22.59 8.22
CA GLU A 56 2.17 22.55 9.42
C GLU A 56 3.46 21.76 9.19
N THR A 57 4.52 22.20 9.85
CA THR A 57 5.82 21.55 9.81
C THR A 57 6.10 20.84 11.13
N ILE A 58 6.34 19.54 11.02
CA ILE A 58 6.70 18.64 12.12
C ILE A 58 8.19 18.30 12.02
N PHE A 59 8.84 18.21 13.17
CA PHE A 59 10.22 17.77 13.30
C PHE A 59 10.28 16.47 14.10
N LEU A 60 10.99 15.48 13.55
CA LEU A 60 11.32 14.22 14.20
C LEU A 60 12.83 14.03 14.05
N GLU A 61 13.50 13.64 15.12
CA GLU A 61 14.95 13.44 15.13
C GLU A 61 15.29 12.05 14.59
N VAL A 62 16.32 11.96 13.75
CA VAL A 62 16.89 10.66 13.34
C VAL A 62 17.96 10.30 14.37
N LYS A 63 17.73 9.21 15.10
CA LYS A 63 18.66 8.64 16.08
C LYS A 63 19.41 7.48 15.41
N PRO A 64 20.67 7.67 14.99
CA PRO A 64 21.44 6.59 14.41
C PRO A 64 21.95 5.63 15.49
N PRO A 65 22.31 4.39 15.13
CA PRO A 65 22.96 3.46 16.04
C PRO A 65 24.26 4.06 16.57
N ASN A 66 24.50 3.96 17.88
CA ASN A 66 25.72 4.48 18.54
C ASN A 66 26.01 5.97 18.28
N ASN A 67 24.99 6.76 17.93
CA ASN A 67 25.14 8.16 17.53
C ASN A 67 26.07 8.38 16.30
N ASP A 68 26.13 7.39 15.39
CA ASP A 68 27.02 7.38 14.24
C ASP A 68 26.26 7.54 12.91
N PHE A 69 26.36 8.72 12.31
CA PHE A 69 25.71 9.06 11.04
C PHE A 69 26.49 8.62 9.79
N ARG A 70 27.56 7.83 9.95
CA ARG A 70 28.27 7.26 8.80
C ARG A 70 27.33 6.36 7.98
N PRO A 71 27.42 6.38 6.65
CA PRO A 71 26.58 5.56 5.78
C PRO A 71 26.59 4.08 6.16
N GLU A 72 27.77 3.55 6.51
CA GLU A 72 27.95 2.15 6.90
C GLU A 72 27.15 1.84 8.17
N SER A 73 27.18 2.72 9.17
CA SER A 73 26.44 2.52 10.41
C SER A 73 24.93 2.58 10.21
N LEU A 74 24.44 3.49 9.36
CA LEU A 74 23.01 3.63 9.08
C LEU A 74 22.45 2.42 8.33
N LEU A 75 23.17 1.95 7.31
CA LEU A 75 22.75 0.84 6.46
C LEU A 75 22.85 -0.53 7.15
N ASP A 76 23.78 -0.68 8.10
CA ASP A 76 24.00 -1.95 8.82
C ASP A 76 23.03 -2.14 9.99
N SER A 77 22.24 -1.11 10.28
CA SER A 77 21.33 -1.07 11.40
C SER A 77 19.88 -1.23 11.00
N GLU A 78 19.04 -1.55 11.98
CA GLU A 78 17.59 -1.64 11.80
C GLU A 78 16.97 -0.32 11.30
N VAL A 79 17.62 0.82 11.54
CA VAL A 79 17.16 2.16 11.14
C VAL A 79 16.92 2.26 9.62
N GLY A 80 17.77 1.63 8.80
CA GLY A 80 17.57 1.61 7.35
C GLY A 80 16.29 0.86 6.93
N MET A 81 15.85 -0.10 7.74
CA MET A 81 14.66 -0.91 7.48
C MET A 81 13.40 -0.31 8.12
N GLU A 82 13.54 0.70 8.97
CA GLU A 82 12.43 1.38 9.62
C GLU A 82 11.58 2.17 8.61
N ARG A 83 10.32 2.36 9.00
CA ARG A 83 9.33 3.09 8.22
C ARG A 83 8.88 4.32 8.99
N ILE A 84 8.59 5.37 8.24
CA ILE A 84 7.93 6.58 8.75
C ILE A 84 6.44 6.37 8.54
N TYR A 85 5.66 6.38 9.62
CA TYR A 85 4.22 6.16 9.58
C TYR A 85 3.46 7.47 9.71
N PHE A 86 2.34 7.54 8.99
CA PHE A 86 1.43 8.66 8.98
C PHE A 86 0.03 8.13 9.28
N HIS A 87 -0.55 8.56 10.39
CA HIS A 87 -1.87 8.16 10.82
C HIS A 87 -2.79 9.37 10.84
N ILE A 88 -3.97 9.24 10.24
CA ILE A 88 -5.01 10.26 10.30
C ILE A 88 -5.98 9.88 11.40
N PHE A 89 -6.21 10.81 12.30
CA PHE A 89 -7.16 10.67 13.40
C PHE A 89 -8.22 11.75 13.34
N ASP A 90 -9.39 11.44 13.88
CA ASP A 90 -10.44 12.38 14.22
C ASP A 90 -10.48 12.59 15.75
N GLU A 91 -10.56 13.84 16.21
CA GLU A 91 -10.70 14.18 17.65
C GLU A 91 -12.14 14.56 18.01
N THR A 92 -12.76 13.76 18.88
CA THR A 92 -14.08 14.02 19.45
C THR A 92 -13.96 14.52 20.89
N LEU A 93 -14.69 15.58 21.21
CA LEU A 93 -14.87 16.06 22.58
C LEU A 93 -16.20 15.51 23.11
N ILE A 94 -16.15 14.75 24.19
CA ILE A 94 -17.32 14.18 24.86
C ILE A 94 -17.50 14.91 26.18
N ASP A 95 -18.69 15.48 26.39
CA ASP A 95 -19.08 16.05 27.69
C ASP A 95 -19.36 14.91 28.66
N ILE A 96 -18.70 14.91 29.82
CA ILE A 96 -18.81 13.87 30.86
C ILE A 96 -19.91 14.24 31.87
N ILE A 97 -20.56 15.40 31.72
CA ILE A 97 -21.56 15.88 32.68
C ILE A 97 -22.93 15.24 32.40
N GLU A 98 -23.41 14.43 33.35
CA GLU A 98 -24.78 13.90 33.36
C GLU A 98 -25.79 14.82 34.10
N ASP A 99 -25.34 15.70 35.00
CA ASP A 99 -26.19 16.62 35.80
C ASP A 99 -25.84 18.10 35.56
N ASP A 100 -26.79 18.86 35.02
CA ASP A 100 -26.64 20.26 34.62
C ASP A 100 -26.17 21.20 35.74
N ARG A 101 -26.39 20.84 37.01
CA ARG A 101 -26.02 21.67 38.18
C ARG A 101 -24.51 21.80 38.39
N ASN A 102 -23.70 20.91 37.80
CA ASN A 102 -22.24 20.93 37.92
C ASN A 102 -21.54 21.67 36.77
N ARG A 103 -22.29 22.19 35.78
CA ARG A 103 -21.74 22.85 34.58
C ARG A 103 -21.07 24.21 34.86
N GLU A 104 -21.43 24.88 35.95
CA GLU A 104 -20.97 26.25 36.22
C GLU A 104 -19.57 26.36 36.84
N VAL A 105 -18.93 25.25 37.24
CA VAL A 105 -17.72 25.29 38.09
C VAL A 105 -16.47 24.70 37.41
N GLU A 106 -16.56 23.65 36.58
CA GLU A 106 -15.39 23.01 35.94
C GLU A 106 -15.70 22.39 34.56
N ILE A 107 -14.77 22.50 33.60
CA ILE A 107 -14.86 21.91 32.26
C ILE A 107 -14.54 20.40 32.34
N HIS A 108 -15.55 19.54 32.15
CA HIS A 108 -15.42 18.08 32.20
C HIS A 108 -15.55 17.45 30.80
N GLN A 109 -14.64 17.78 29.88
CA GLN A 109 -14.62 17.17 28.55
C GLN A 109 -13.55 16.08 28.43
N ARG A 110 -13.94 14.91 27.92
CA ARG A 110 -13.02 13.84 27.52
C ARG A 110 -12.67 14.00 26.05
N ARG A 111 -11.37 13.91 25.74
CA ARG A 111 -10.91 13.77 24.35
C ARG A 111 -10.87 12.30 23.97
N GLU A 112 -11.48 11.99 22.85
CA GLU A 112 -11.35 10.71 22.19
C GLU A 112 -10.74 10.90 20.82
N ARG A 113 -9.93 9.92 20.41
CA ARG A 113 -9.30 9.90 19.09
C ARG A 113 -9.76 8.65 18.34
N ASN A 114 -10.23 8.84 17.12
CA ASN A 114 -10.69 7.76 16.25
C ASN A 114 -9.75 7.68 15.06
N TRP A 115 -9.13 6.51 14.84
CA TRP A 115 -8.26 6.31 13.70
C TRP A 115 -9.09 6.19 12.40
N LEU A 116 -8.70 6.93 11.36
CA LEU A 116 -9.40 6.98 10.08
C LEU A 116 -8.66 6.24 8.96
N GLY A 117 -7.33 6.15 9.05
CA GLY A 117 -6.50 5.56 8.01
C GLY A 117 -5.03 5.88 8.21
N SER A 118 -4.19 5.24 7.40
CA SER A 118 -2.74 5.47 7.47
C SER A 118 -2.03 5.22 6.15
N PHE A 119 -0.81 5.69 6.05
CA PHE A 119 0.17 5.21 5.08
C PHE A 119 1.55 5.25 5.72
N SER A 120 2.53 4.65 5.05
CA SER A 120 3.91 4.66 5.52
C SER A 120 4.88 4.69 4.35
N MET A 121 6.08 5.16 4.61
CA MET A 121 7.18 5.15 3.64
C MET A 121 8.44 4.56 4.27
N PRO A 122 9.28 3.85 3.49
CA PRO A 122 10.57 3.40 3.98
C PRO A 122 11.48 4.60 4.26
N PHE A 123 12.25 4.56 5.35
CA PHE A 123 13.27 5.59 5.62
C PHE A 123 14.32 5.64 4.51
N THR A 124 14.68 4.49 3.93
CA THR A 124 15.59 4.38 2.78
C THR A 124 15.13 5.20 1.58
N ALA A 125 13.82 5.26 1.29
CA ALA A 125 13.31 6.08 0.20
C ALA A 125 13.63 7.57 0.41
N LEU A 126 13.51 8.06 1.66
CA LEU A 126 13.86 9.43 2.04
C LEU A 126 15.38 9.65 2.03
N TYR A 127 16.15 8.69 2.54
CA TYR A 127 17.60 8.73 2.57
C TYR A 127 18.21 8.79 1.16
N GLU A 128 17.69 8.01 0.21
CA GLU A 128 18.13 8.00 -1.19
C GLU A 128 17.73 9.27 -1.95
N GLN A 129 16.51 9.76 -1.76
CA GLN A 129 15.98 10.88 -2.52
C GLN A 129 16.27 12.25 -1.90
N THR A 130 16.67 12.31 -0.63
CA THR A 130 16.94 13.51 0.21
C THR A 130 15.73 14.43 0.45
N LYS A 131 14.83 14.53 -0.52
CA LYS A 131 13.58 15.27 -0.53
C LYS A 131 12.53 14.45 -1.26
N ILE A 132 11.34 14.32 -0.68
CA ILE A 132 10.16 13.72 -1.33
C ILE A 132 8.98 14.67 -1.18
N GLU A 133 8.26 14.89 -2.27
CA GLU A 133 7.12 15.80 -2.33
C GLU A 133 6.05 15.21 -3.24
N GLY A 134 4.80 15.17 -2.78
CA GLY A 134 3.67 14.70 -3.57
C GLY A 134 2.44 14.34 -2.76
N SER A 135 1.45 13.77 -3.44
CA SER A 135 0.21 13.26 -2.85
C SER A 135 0.37 11.79 -2.50
N PHE A 136 0.05 11.43 -1.26
CA PHE A 136 0.16 10.09 -0.71
C PHE A 136 -1.24 9.49 -0.51
N HIS A 137 -1.42 8.25 -0.94
CA HIS A 137 -2.68 7.52 -0.73
C HIS A 137 -2.82 7.06 0.70
N VAL A 138 -3.93 7.43 1.33
CA VAL A 138 -4.26 6.97 2.68
C VAL A 138 -5.01 5.66 2.57
N LYS A 139 -4.44 4.59 3.14
CA LYS A 139 -5.14 3.32 3.31
C LYS A 139 -6.20 3.48 4.38
N VAL A 140 -7.41 3.77 3.95
CA VAL A 140 -8.61 3.77 4.78
C VAL A 140 -9.20 2.36 4.78
N PRO A 141 -9.65 1.83 5.93
CA PRO A 141 -10.33 0.55 5.99
C PRO A 141 -11.50 0.47 5.00
N VAL A 142 -11.74 -0.74 4.48
CA VAL A 142 -12.90 -1.02 3.59
C VAL A 142 -14.21 -0.57 4.23
N VAL A 143 -14.29 -0.66 5.56
CA VAL A 143 -15.38 -0.15 6.38
C VAL A 143 -14.84 0.62 7.57
N LEU A 144 -15.33 1.83 7.74
CA LEU A 144 -15.07 2.65 8.92
C LEU A 144 -16.40 2.94 9.61
N LEU A 145 -16.71 2.23 10.69
CA LEU A 145 -18.01 2.32 11.37
C LEU A 145 -18.15 3.68 12.04
N GLY A 146 -19.27 4.36 11.76
CA GLY A 146 -19.51 5.73 12.20
C GLY A 146 -19.01 6.81 11.24
N TYR A 147 -18.39 6.42 10.11
CA TYR A 147 -17.86 7.35 9.12
C TYR A 147 -18.32 7.01 7.69
N GLU A 148 -18.36 8.01 6.83
CA GLU A 148 -18.57 7.87 5.39
C GLU A 148 -17.58 8.70 4.59
N LYS A 149 -17.30 8.22 3.38
CA LYS A 149 -16.63 9.01 2.34
C LYS A 149 -17.68 9.55 1.38
N ASN A 150 -17.45 10.75 0.84
CA ASN A 150 -18.33 11.38 -0.14
C ASN A 150 -19.81 11.49 0.30
N ALA A 151 -20.09 12.09 1.46
CA ALA A 151 -21.47 12.31 1.95
C ALA A 151 -22.42 12.93 0.90
N TYR A 152 -21.89 13.68 -0.07
CA TYR A 152 -22.64 14.37 -1.12
C TYR A 152 -22.78 13.63 -2.45
N ALA A 153 -22.17 12.44 -2.62
CA ALA A 153 -22.29 11.65 -3.86
C ALA A 153 -23.69 11.07 -4.09
N GLY A 154 -24.58 11.14 -3.09
CA GLY A 154 -25.97 10.71 -3.19
C GLY A 154 -26.95 11.76 -3.76
N SER A 155 -26.53 13.01 -3.96
CA SER A 155 -27.38 14.04 -4.58
C SER A 155 -27.04 14.21 -6.06
N LEU A 156 -28.00 13.92 -6.94
CA LEU A 156 -27.86 14.08 -8.39
C LEU A 156 -27.46 15.51 -8.80
N GLU A 157 -27.80 16.52 -8.01
CA GLU A 157 -27.55 17.93 -8.33
C GLU A 157 -26.10 18.36 -8.08
N ASN A 158 -25.39 17.73 -7.12
CA ASN A 158 -24.00 18.07 -6.78
C ASN A 158 -22.95 17.24 -7.54
N ALA A 159 -23.40 16.18 -8.24
CA ALA A 159 -22.53 15.29 -9.00
C ALA A 159 -21.77 16.01 -10.13
N MET A 160 -22.34 17.08 -10.70
CA MET A 160 -21.73 17.77 -11.85
C MET A 160 -20.63 18.76 -11.45
N PHE A 161 -20.69 19.34 -10.24
CA PHE A 161 -19.69 20.30 -9.74
C PHE A 161 -18.54 19.59 -8.98
N LEU A 162 -18.85 18.51 -8.25
CA LEU A 162 -17.84 17.72 -7.52
C LEU A 162 -17.04 16.76 -8.42
N ALA A 163 -17.56 16.38 -9.58
CA ALA A 163 -16.90 15.41 -10.47
C ALA A 163 -15.62 15.90 -11.15
N LEU A 164 -15.34 17.21 -11.12
CA LEU A 164 -14.15 17.78 -11.79
C LEU A 164 -12.89 17.73 -10.91
N ASP A 165 -13.03 17.73 -9.57
CA ASP A 165 -11.90 17.82 -8.63
C ASP A 165 -11.93 16.79 -7.47
N ALA A 166 -13.01 16.04 -7.24
CA ALA A 166 -13.08 15.12 -6.10
C ALA A 166 -12.42 13.77 -6.39
N THR A 167 -11.22 13.56 -5.86
CA THR A 167 -10.59 12.23 -5.80
C THR A 167 -11.50 11.28 -5.01
N LYS A 168 -11.78 10.08 -5.55
CA LYS A 168 -12.52 9.05 -4.81
C LYS A 168 -11.72 8.52 -3.61
N GLU A 169 -10.41 8.68 -3.67
CA GLU A 169 -9.45 8.23 -2.67
C GLU A 169 -9.11 9.35 -1.70
N SER A 170 -8.72 8.94 -0.50
CA SER A 170 -8.26 9.85 0.54
C SER A 170 -6.77 10.08 0.33
N LEU A 171 -6.37 11.34 0.15
CA LEU A 171 -4.99 11.71 -0.16
C LEU A 171 -4.46 12.70 0.87
N VAL A 172 -3.14 12.73 1.07
CA VAL A 172 -2.46 13.78 1.84
C VAL A 172 -1.27 14.30 1.03
N ASP A 173 -1.20 15.62 0.85
CA ASP A 173 -0.04 16.29 0.24
C ASP A 173 1.03 16.53 1.30
N ILE A 174 2.22 15.98 1.08
CA ILE A 174 3.35 16.07 2.00
C ILE A 174 4.61 16.49 1.26
N PHE A 175 5.42 17.29 1.95
CA PHE A 175 6.83 17.51 1.66
C PHE A 175 7.66 16.98 2.84
N ILE A 176 8.66 16.15 2.58
CA ILE A 176 9.53 15.56 3.61
C ILE A 176 10.99 15.60 3.16
N THR A 177 11.91 15.94 4.08
CA THR A 177 13.34 16.06 3.80
C THR A 177 14.21 15.81 5.05
N LEU A 178 15.48 15.44 4.84
CA LEU A 178 16.50 15.32 5.87
C LEU A 178 17.30 16.60 5.99
N GLU A 179 17.38 17.16 7.19
CA GLU A 179 18.09 18.41 7.47
C GLU A 179 19.03 18.22 8.68
N PRO A 180 20.37 18.28 8.48
CA PRO A 180 21.07 18.32 7.19
C PRO A 180 20.89 17.00 6.40
N PRO A 181 21.10 17.01 5.07
CA PRO A 181 21.14 15.78 4.28
C PRO A 181 22.22 14.83 4.82
N LEU A 182 21.86 13.55 4.96
CA LEU A 182 22.80 12.52 5.37
C LEU A 182 23.73 12.16 4.20
N ALA A 183 25.00 11.87 4.51
CA ALA A 183 25.96 11.46 3.50
C ALA A 183 25.53 10.12 2.90
N GLN A 184 25.61 9.98 1.57
CA GLN A 184 25.38 8.71 0.89
C GLN A 184 26.71 7.98 0.65
N PRO A 185 26.74 6.65 0.70
CA PRO A 185 27.97 5.90 0.44
C PRO A 185 28.41 6.09 -1.02
N ALA A 186 29.72 6.13 -1.25
CA ALA A 186 30.23 6.15 -2.61
C ALA A 186 29.97 4.80 -3.30
N PRO A 187 29.49 4.78 -4.56
CA PRO A 187 29.21 3.52 -5.24
C PRO A 187 30.48 2.72 -5.46
N LEU A 188 30.51 1.50 -4.93
CA LEU A 188 31.59 0.55 -5.12
C LEU A 188 31.55 0.00 -6.54
N LYS A 189 32.69 0.08 -7.23
CA LYS A 189 32.87 -0.54 -8.55
C LYS A 189 33.22 -2.02 -8.37
N LEU A 190 32.21 -2.81 -8.04
CA LEU A 190 32.37 -4.26 -7.91
C LEU A 190 32.29 -4.94 -9.29
N LYS A 191 33.06 -6.02 -9.44
CA LYS A 191 32.96 -6.92 -10.59
C LYS A 191 32.48 -8.27 -10.08
N PHE A 192 31.34 -8.69 -10.59
CA PHE A 192 30.75 -9.99 -10.25
C PHE A 192 30.95 -10.97 -11.40
N LEU A 193 30.92 -12.26 -11.08
CA LEU A 193 30.92 -13.31 -12.08
C LEU A 193 29.62 -13.25 -12.89
N SER A 194 29.65 -13.67 -14.15
CA SER A 194 28.48 -13.68 -15.02
C SER A 194 28.57 -14.81 -16.02
N ASP A 195 27.42 -15.43 -16.32
CA ASP A 195 27.27 -16.37 -17.43
C ASP A 195 26.81 -15.65 -18.72
N GLU A 196 26.63 -14.33 -18.68
CA GLU A 196 26.31 -13.53 -19.84
C GLU A 196 27.55 -13.31 -20.73
N SER A 197 27.32 -13.19 -22.04
CA SER A 197 28.42 -12.85 -22.94
C SER A 197 28.97 -11.45 -22.65
N ASP A 198 30.29 -11.28 -22.77
CA ASP A 198 30.96 -9.97 -22.67
C ASP A 198 30.35 -8.91 -23.59
N ARG A 199 29.89 -9.34 -24.78
CA ARG A 199 29.22 -8.45 -25.74
C ARG A 199 27.92 -7.88 -25.16
N LEU A 200 27.11 -8.71 -24.52
CA LEU A 200 25.87 -8.29 -23.85
C LEU A 200 26.18 -7.37 -22.68
N LEU A 201 27.13 -7.74 -21.83
CA LEU A 201 27.50 -6.93 -20.65
C LEU A 201 27.99 -5.54 -21.04
N ARG A 202 28.90 -5.44 -22.02
CA ARG A 202 29.39 -4.15 -22.52
C ARG A 202 28.26 -3.30 -23.13
N TYR A 203 27.37 -3.93 -23.89
CA TYR A 203 26.22 -3.24 -24.47
C TYR A 203 25.24 -2.77 -23.39
N ALA A 204 24.95 -3.60 -22.40
CA ALA A 204 24.09 -3.27 -21.27
C ALA A 204 24.64 -2.08 -20.47
N THR A 205 25.93 -2.07 -20.14
CA THR A 205 26.57 -0.91 -19.48
C THR A 205 26.46 0.36 -20.31
N HIS A 206 26.61 0.27 -21.64
CA HIS A 206 26.44 1.42 -22.52
C HIS A 206 24.97 1.89 -22.58
N TRP A 207 24.03 0.95 -22.62
CA TRP A 207 22.60 1.23 -22.66
C TRP A 207 22.10 1.86 -21.37
N CYS A 208 22.66 1.53 -20.21
CA CYS A 208 22.28 2.12 -18.92
C CYS A 208 22.71 3.59 -18.76
N LYS A 209 23.48 4.16 -19.70
CA LYS A 209 23.83 5.59 -19.65
C LYS A 209 22.55 6.46 -19.72
N PRO A 210 22.45 7.49 -18.87
CA PRO A 210 21.27 8.34 -18.80
C PRO A 210 20.99 9.01 -20.16
N PRO A 211 19.72 9.19 -20.53
CA PRO A 211 19.38 9.92 -21.75
C PRO A 211 19.65 11.41 -21.54
N PHE A 212 20.01 12.12 -22.62
CA PHE A 212 20.38 13.54 -22.55
C PHE A 212 19.33 14.43 -21.86
N ARG A 213 18.04 14.16 -22.09
CA ARG A 213 16.93 14.93 -21.48
C ARG A 213 16.75 14.67 -19.98
N HIS A 214 17.27 13.55 -19.47
CA HIS A 214 17.11 13.12 -18.07
C HIS A 214 18.46 12.66 -17.52
N PRO A 215 19.41 13.58 -17.29
CA PRO A 215 20.79 13.24 -16.93
C PRO A 215 20.92 12.53 -15.57
N THR A 216 19.93 12.70 -14.69
CA THR A 216 19.86 12.07 -13.36
C THR A 216 19.18 10.70 -13.37
N ARG A 217 18.56 10.28 -14.49
CA ARG A 217 17.82 9.02 -14.54
C ARG A 217 18.76 7.84 -14.67
N THR A 218 18.77 7.00 -13.64
CA THR A 218 19.44 5.70 -13.66
C THR A 218 18.42 4.60 -13.93
N PHE A 219 18.84 3.60 -14.71
CA PHE A 219 18.09 2.36 -14.90
C PHE A 219 19.08 1.24 -15.24
N TYR A 220 18.75 0.02 -14.85
CA TYR A 220 19.63 -1.13 -14.97
C TYR A 220 19.12 -2.10 -16.03
N ALA A 221 20.04 -2.77 -16.71
CA ALA A 221 19.75 -3.89 -17.62
C ALA A 221 20.19 -5.24 -17.04
N THR A 222 20.93 -5.23 -15.93
CA THR A 222 21.44 -6.41 -15.24
C THR A 222 21.23 -6.27 -13.75
N THR A 223 21.06 -7.40 -13.07
CA THR A 223 20.89 -7.52 -11.61
C THR A 223 21.78 -8.65 -11.10
N LEU A 224 21.92 -8.83 -9.79
CA LEU A 224 22.51 -10.05 -9.23
C LEU A 224 21.42 -11.10 -8.98
N ASP A 225 21.72 -12.35 -9.25
CA ASP A 225 20.94 -13.46 -8.72
C ASP A 225 21.34 -13.79 -7.28
N LEU A 226 20.57 -14.65 -6.59
CA LEU A 226 20.90 -15.10 -5.23
C LEU A 226 22.23 -15.86 -5.12
N SER A 227 22.86 -16.25 -6.24
CA SER A 227 24.21 -16.84 -6.27
C SER A 227 25.31 -15.77 -6.38
N GLY A 228 24.96 -14.49 -6.39
CA GLY A 228 25.89 -13.36 -6.53
C GLY A 228 26.44 -13.18 -7.94
N ARG A 229 25.76 -13.71 -8.97
CA ARG A 229 26.17 -13.60 -10.38
C ARG A 229 25.36 -12.53 -11.09
N THR A 230 26.02 -11.76 -11.96
CA THR A 230 25.37 -10.77 -12.82
C THR A 230 24.54 -11.48 -13.90
N THR A 231 23.25 -11.13 -13.94
CA THR A 231 22.25 -11.75 -14.80
C THR A 231 21.46 -10.67 -15.54
N PHE A 232 21.19 -10.88 -16.83
CA PHE A 232 20.35 -9.99 -17.62
C PHE A 232 18.89 -10.03 -17.15
N ILE A 233 18.28 -8.87 -16.86
CA ILE A 233 16.96 -8.80 -16.20
C ILE A 233 15.84 -9.50 -16.97
N CYS A 234 15.90 -9.53 -18.30
CA CYS A 234 14.86 -10.21 -19.08
C CYS A 234 14.89 -11.74 -18.91
N ARG A 235 15.93 -12.33 -18.32
CA ARG A 235 15.95 -13.77 -17.99
C ARG A 235 14.99 -14.14 -16.87
N PHE A 236 14.53 -13.18 -16.06
CA PHE A 236 13.54 -13.41 -15.01
C PHE A 236 12.10 -13.48 -15.54
N ILE A 237 11.88 -13.11 -16.80
CA ILE A 237 10.57 -13.08 -17.43
C ILE A 237 10.32 -14.42 -18.15
N ARG A 238 9.35 -15.19 -17.66
CA ARG A 238 8.94 -16.49 -18.20
C ARG A 238 7.49 -16.76 -17.82
N PRO A 239 6.60 -17.16 -18.75
CA PRO A 239 5.26 -17.62 -18.38
C PRO A 239 5.35 -18.77 -17.37
N GLN A 240 4.73 -18.62 -16.21
CA GLN A 240 4.68 -19.62 -15.14
C GLN A 240 3.23 -19.81 -14.70
N GLU A 241 2.76 -21.06 -14.61
CA GLU A 241 1.38 -21.34 -14.23
C GLU A 241 1.14 -21.01 -12.75
N PRO A 242 0.17 -20.14 -12.42
CA PRO A 242 -0.23 -19.88 -11.04
C PRO A 242 -1.01 -21.07 -10.46
N PRO A 243 -1.30 -21.08 -9.15
CA PRO A 243 -2.23 -22.02 -8.56
C PRO A 243 -3.57 -22.05 -9.33
N PRO A 244 -4.18 -23.23 -9.55
CA PRO A 244 -5.31 -23.39 -10.47
C PRO A 244 -6.58 -22.64 -10.03
N GLU A 245 -6.73 -22.37 -8.73
CA GLU A 245 -7.86 -21.59 -8.18
C GLU A 245 -7.80 -20.09 -8.55
N LEU A 246 -6.64 -19.58 -8.97
CA LEU A 246 -6.49 -18.17 -9.31
C LEU A 246 -6.93 -17.94 -10.75
N LEU A 247 -8.23 -17.62 -10.90
CA LEU A 247 -8.91 -17.60 -12.21
C LEU A 247 -8.81 -16.25 -12.93
N THR A 248 -8.61 -15.15 -12.22
CA THR A 248 -8.71 -13.79 -12.79
C THR A 248 -7.46 -12.97 -12.47
N PRO A 249 -7.16 -11.90 -13.24
CA PRO A 249 -6.08 -10.97 -12.91
C PRO A 249 -6.17 -10.41 -11.48
N ARG A 250 -7.39 -10.19 -10.96
CA ARG A 250 -7.60 -9.76 -9.57
C ARG A 250 -7.20 -10.83 -8.56
N HIS A 251 -7.52 -12.10 -8.81
CA HIS A 251 -7.05 -13.21 -7.96
C HIS A 251 -5.52 -13.27 -7.94
N LEU A 252 -4.87 -13.11 -9.10
CA LEU A 252 -3.41 -13.14 -9.21
C LEU A 252 -2.76 -11.96 -8.49
N LEU A 253 -3.29 -10.75 -8.69
CA LEU A 253 -2.81 -9.54 -8.02
C LEU A 253 -2.96 -9.66 -6.50
N ARG A 254 -4.12 -10.13 -6.03
CA ARG A 254 -4.40 -10.33 -4.61
C ARG A 254 -3.47 -11.36 -3.98
N TYR A 255 -3.24 -12.49 -4.68
CA TYR A 255 -2.31 -13.52 -4.25
C TYR A 255 -0.86 -13.03 -4.17
N VAL A 256 -0.39 -12.27 -5.16
CA VAL A 256 0.99 -11.75 -5.13
C VAL A 256 1.14 -10.67 -4.05
N SER A 257 0.14 -9.80 -3.86
CA SER A 257 0.16 -8.77 -2.82
C SER A 257 0.11 -9.31 -1.38
N SER A 258 -0.25 -10.58 -1.22
CA SER A 258 -0.24 -11.25 0.08
C SER A 258 1.10 -11.91 0.40
N ILE A 259 2.10 -11.82 -0.48
CA ILE A 259 3.47 -12.18 -0.14
C ILE A 259 4.06 -11.01 0.67
N PRO A 260 4.70 -11.29 1.83
CA PRO A 260 5.38 -10.26 2.60
C PRO A 260 6.37 -9.42 1.76
N TYR A 261 6.28 -8.10 1.91
CA TYR A 261 7.26 -7.19 1.33
C TYR A 261 8.56 -7.25 2.13
N LEU A 262 9.67 -7.46 1.44
CA LEU A 262 11.01 -7.35 1.96
C LEU A 262 11.75 -6.27 1.15
N PRO A 263 12.23 -5.18 1.77
CA PRO A 263 12.97 -4.14 1.06
C PRO A 263 14.15 -4.72 0.24
N ASP A 264 14.45 -4.07 -0.89
CA ASP A 264 15.52 -4.50 -1.81
C ASP A 264 16.82 -4.70 -1.04
N ARG A 265 17.43 -5.88 -1.24
CA ARG A 265 18.69 -6.27 -0.61
C ARG A 265 19.82 -5.69 -1.45
N THR A 266 20.03 -4.37 -1.36
CA THR A 266 21.20 -3.77 -2.01
C THR A 266 22.46 -4.32 -1.36
N ALA A 267 23.31 -4.97 -2.14
CA ALA A 267 24.64 -5.31 -1.66
C ALA A 267 25.35 -4.01 -1.27
N PHE A 268 25.90 -3.97 -0.05
CA PHE A 268 26.61 -2.83 0.54
C PHE A 268 27.25 -1.88 -0.47
N SER A 269 26.80 -0.62 -0.48
CA SER A 269 27.39 0.47 -1.27
C SER A 269 27.52 0.17 -2.78
N ALA A 270 26.86 -0.86 -3.30
CA ALA A 270 26.82 -1.17 -4.72
C ALA A 270 25.44 -0.78 -5.25
N ASP A 271 25.38 -0.02 -6.34
CA ASP A 271 24.16 0.26 -7.10
C ASP A 271 23.68 -1.02 -7.83
N VAL A 272 23.45 -2.09 -7.08
CA VAL A 272 23.15 -3.41 -7.60
C VAL A 272 22.07 -4.05 -6.74
N SER A 273 20.91 -4.26 -7.36
CA SER A 273 19.79 -5.01 -6.79
C SER A 273 20.09 -6.51 -6.81
N LEU A 274 19.51 -7.24 -5.85
CA LEU A 274 19.58 -8.69 -5.77
C LEU A 274 18.19 -9.26 -6.03
N TRP A 275 18.03 -10.10 -7.05
CA TRP A 275 16.73 -10.66 -7.43
C TRP A 275 16.69 -12.17 -7.23
N ALA A 276 15.68 -12.63 -6.53
CA ALA A 276 15.23 -14.00 -6.45
C ALA A 276 14.43 -14.41 -7.70
N THR A 277 14.52 -15.68 -8.07
CA THR A 277 13.56 -16.29 -8.99
C THR A 277 12.20 -16.49 -8.30
N SER A 278 11.14 -16.73 -9.07
CA SER A 278 9.79 -16.90 -8.54
C SER A 278 9.69 -18.05 -7.54
N ASP A 279 10.41 -19.16 -7.75
CA ASP A 279 10.44 -20.29 -6.82
C ASP A 279 11.19 -19.94 -5.52
N GLN A 280 12.31 -19.22 -5.64
CA GLN A 280 13.07 -18.75 -4.48
C GLN A 280 12.27 -17.75 -3.65
N MET A 281 11.55 -16.83 -4.29
CA MET A 281 10.67 -15.88 -3.61
C MET A 281 9.54 -16.61 -2.85
N LEU A 282 8.91 -17.60 -3.48
CA LEU A 282 7.87 -18.41 -2.83
C LEU A 282 8.42 -19.27 -1.68
N GLU A 283 9.65 -19.76 -1.79
CA GLU A 283 10.33 -20.49 -0.72
C GLU A 283 10.73 -19.58 0.45
N LEU A 284 11.25 -18.38 0.14
CA LEU A 284 11.58 -17.34 1.12
C LEU A 284 10.33 -16.74 1.77
N ARG A 285 9.18 -16.82 1.09
CA ARG A 285 7.89 -16.22 1.47
C ARG A 285 7.98 -14.71 1.67
N ALA A 286 8.84 -14.07 0.93
CA ALA A 286 8.98 -12.63 0.93
C ALA A 286 9.68 -12.18 -0.36
N GLY A 287 9.46 -10.94 -0.76
CA GLY A 287 10.23 -10.35 -1.84
C GLY A 287 10.09 -8.84 -1.95
N ASP A 288 10.93 -8.23 -2.77
CA ASP A 288 10.89 -6.79 -3.04
C ASP A 288 9.82 -6.44 -4.08
N ALA A 289 9.70 -5.14 -4.41
CA ALA A 289 8.71 -4.69 -5.39
C ALA A 289 8.93 -5.32 -6.78
N THR A 290 10.19 -5.58 -7.14
CA THR A 290 10.56 -6.12 -8.43
C THR A 290 10.20 -7.59 -8.56
N GLU A 291 10.52 -8.40 -7.55
CA GLU A 291 10.21 -9.82 -7.46
C GLU A 291 8.69 -10.03 -7.48
N HIS A 292 7.92 -9.21 -6.75
CA HIS A 292 6.45 -9.19 -6.83
C HIS A 292 5.97 -8.90 -8.25
N ALA A 293 6.49 -7.87 -8.90
CA ALA A 293 6.10 -7.52 -10.26
C ALA A 293 6.46 -8.60 -11.28
N VAL A 294 7.63 -9.24 -11.15
CA VAL A 294 8.08 -10.35 -12.00
C VAL A 294 7.16 -11.55 -11.84
N LEU A 295 6.83 -11.95 -10.61
CA LEU A 295 5.92 -13.08 -10.35
C LEU A 295 4.54 -12.84 -10.94
N LEU A 296 3.95 -11.66 -10.69
CA LEU A 296 2.65 -11.29 -11.24
C LEU A 296 2.68 -11.24 -12.78
N CYS A 297 3.73 -10.68 -13.36
CA CYS A 297 3.92 -10.63 -14.81
C CYS A 297 3.96 -12.06 -15.40
N ASN A 298 4.73 -12.96 -14.78
CA ASN A 298 4.87 -14.36 -15.19
C ASN A 298 3.53 -15.12 -15.14
N PHE A 299 2.74 -14.91 -14.10
CA PHE A 299 1.39 -15.48 -13.96
C PHE A 299 0.41 -14.95 -15.01
N LEU A 300 0.37 -13.63 -15.20
CA LEU A 300 -0.52 -13.02 -16.19
C LEU A 300 -0.14 -13.45 -17.60
N MET A 301 1.15 -13.57 -17.93
CA MET A 301 1.58 -14.09 -19.23
C MET A 301 1.11 -15.53 -19.45
N ALA A 302 1.20 -16.41 -18.45
CA ALA A 302 0.74 -17.80 -18.55
C ALA A 302 -0.78 -17.88 -18.75
N LYS A 303 -1.57 -17.21 -17.88
CA LYS A 303 -3.04 -17.20 -17.97
C LYS A 303 -3.58 -16.44 -19.19
N GLY A 304 -2.86 -15.43 -19.63
CA GLY A 304 -3.23 -14.57 -20.73
C GLY A 304 -3.23 -15.25 -22.10
N GLY A 305 -2.48 -16.35 -22.25
CA GLY A 305 -2.47 -17.15 -23.48
C GLY A 305 -2.14 -16.37 -24.76
N GLY A 306 -1.41 -15.25 -24.64
CA GLY A 306 -1.07 -14.35 -25.75
C GLY A 306 -2.12 -13.29 -26.10
N ASN A 307 -3.31 -13.32 -25.49
CA ASN A 307 -4.39 -12.33 -25.69
C ASN A 307 -4.15 -11.00 -24.98
N ILE A 308 -3.16 -10.96 -24.11
CA ILE A 308 -2.76 -9.77 -23.37
C ILE A 308 -1.26 -9.56 -23.54
N ASP A 309 -0.86 -8.29 -23.62
CA ASP A 309 0.53 -7.89 -23.49
C ASP A 309 0.76 -7.49 -22.03
N VAL A 310 1.82 -8.04 -21.44
CA VAL A 310 2.17 -7.84 -20.03
C VAL A 310 3.64 -7.46 -19.94
N TYR A 311 3.95 -6.44 -19.15
CA TYR A 311 5.30 -5.94 -18.96
C TYR A 311 5.56 -5.62 -17.49
N VAL A 312 6.79 -5.85 -17.04
CA VAL A 312 7.29 -5.26 -15.80
C VAL A 312 7.71 -3.82 -16.10
N VAL A 313 7.24 -2.88 -15.28
CA VAL A 313 7.49 -1.45 -15.36
C VAL A 313 8.34 -1.05 -14.17
N LEU A 314 9.63 -0.77 -14.41
CA LEU A 314 10.56 -0.32 -13.38
C LEU A 314 10.57 1.20 -13.31
N GLY A 315 10.67 1.75 -12.10
CA GLY A 315 10.52 3.19 -11.91
C GLY A 315 10.77 3.68 -10.50
N ILE A 316 10.36 4.92 -10.27
CA ILE A 316 10.33 5.55 -8.95
C ILE A 316 8.89 6.00 -8.66
N GLY A 317 8.39 5.65 -7.48
CA GLY A 317 7.06 6.01 -6.98
C GLY A 317 7.11 6.72 -5.62
N ILE A 318 5.96 7.27 -5.22
CA ILE A 318 5.75 7.89 -3.92
C ILE A 318 4.61 7.14 -3.21
N PRO A 319 4.81 6.57 -2.00
CA PRO A 319 6.00 6.67 -1.13
C PRO A 319 7.17 5.73 -1.45
N GLU A 320 7.05 4.86 -2.45
CA GLU A 320 7.85 3.63 -2.53
C GLU A 320 9.36 3.84 -2.75
N GLY A 321 9.76 4.94 -3.41
CA GLY A 321 11.11 5.07 -3.94
C GLY A 321 11.29 4.19 -5.17
N ARG A 322 12.41 3.48 -5.30
CA ARG A 322 12.62 2.51 -6.39
C ARG A 322 11.55 1.41 -6.29
N THR A 323 10.80 1.22 -7.36
CA THR A 323 9.63 0.33 -7.36
C THR A 323 9.39 -0.31 -8.72
N ALA A 324 8.52 -1.31 -8.73
CA ALA A 324 8.11 -2.02 -9.94
C ALA A 324 6.60 -2.26 -9.96
N TYR A 325 6.02 -2.09 -11.15
CA TYR A 325 4.61 -2.31 -11.44
C TYR A 325 4.47 -3.33 -12.58
N VAL A 326 3.28 -3.85 -12.79
CA VAL A 326 2.94 -4.64 -13.97
C VAL A 326 2.00 -3.85 -14.88
N ALA A 327 2.42 -3.57 -16.10
CA ALA A 327 1.54 -3.04 -17.14
C ALA A 327 0.84 -4.20 -17.85
N MET A 328 -0.48 -4.15 -17.91
CA MET A 328 -1.32 -5.10 -18.64
C MET A 328 -2.12 -4.36 -19.71
N LYS A 329 -2.13 -4.90 -20.93
CA LYS A 329 -2.92 -4.39 -22.05
C LYS A 329 -3.62 -5.54 -22.77
N GLY A 330 -4.94 -5.44 -22.94
CA GLY A 330 -5.67 -6.41 -23.76
C GLY A 330 -5.33 -6.27 -25.25
N LYS A 331 -5.17 -7.37 -25.98
CA LYS A 331 -5.20 -7.32 -27.44
C LYS A 331 -6.66 -7.25 -27.86
N GLN A 332 -6.97 -6.33 -28.77
CA GLN A 332 -8.33 -6.15 -29.27
C GLN A 332 -8.76 -7.47 -29.94
N LEU A 333 -9.82 -8.11 -29.44
CA LEU A 333 -10.48 -9.19 -30.17
C LEU A 333 -11.01 -8.59 -31.48
N ALA A 334 -10.74 -9.25 -32.60
CA ALA A 334 -11.24 -8.84 -33.91
C ALA A 334 -12.76 -8.60 -33.81
N ALA A 335 -13.19 -7.43 -34.30
CA ALA A 335 -14.56 -6.95 -34.26
C ALA A 335 -15.56 -8.06 -34.66
N GLY A 336 -16.36 -8.50 -33.69
CA GLY A 336 -17.31 -9.57 -33.90
C GLY A 336 -18.05 -9.86 -32.60
N ILE A 337 -18.78 -8.86 -32.10
CA ILE A 337 -19.99 -8.87 -31.25
C ILE A 337 -20.09 -7.43 -30.73
N GLY A 338 -21.05 -6.69 -31.28
CA GLY A 338 -21.19 -5.26 -31.04
C GLY A 338 -21.62 -4.95 -29.62
N ILE A 339 -20.77 -4.22 -28.91
CA ILE A 339 -21.18 -3.11 -28.03
C ILE A 339 -20.15 -2.01 -28.28
N GLY A 340 -20.60 -0.88 -28.83
CA GLY A 340 -19.75 0.24 -29.18
C GLY A 340 -19.07 0.84 -27.95
N ILE A 341 -17.79 0.54 -27.77
CA ILE A 341 -16.85 1.42 -27.08
C ILE A 341 -15.62 1.53 -27.99
N GLY A 342 -15.60 2.58 -28.82
CA GLY A 342 -14.45 2.94 -29.63
C GLY A 342 -13.32 3.40 -28.74
N GLY A 343 -12.38 2.51 -28.43
CA GLY A 343 -11.13 2.82 -27.75
C GLY A 343 -10.27 1.57 -27.69
N GLY A 344 -9.07 1.60 -28.28
CA GLY A 344 -8.11 0.50 -28.12
C GLY A 344 -7.89 0.22 -26.63
N ALA A 345 -7.70 -1.05 -26.26
CA ALA A 345 -7.54 -1.44 -24.86
C ALA A 345 -6.45 -0.58 -24.18
N GLU A 346 -6.87 0.16 -23.16
CA GLU A 346 -6.01 1.02 -22.37
C GLU A 346 -5.08 0.19 -21.48
N ILE A 347 -3.91 0.72 -21.15
CA ILE A 347 -2.97 0.05 -20.26
C ILE A 347 -3.41 0.25 -18.81
N THR A 348 -3.49 -0.85 -18.06
CA THR A 348 -3.67 -0.84 -16.61
C THR A 348 -2.33 -1.12 -15.95
N LEU A 349 -1.95 -0.30 -14.97
CA LEU A 349 -0.79 -0.51 -14.11
C LEU A 349 -1.23 -1.17 -12.81
N MET A 350 -0.56 -2.25 -12.42
CA MET A 350 -0.85 -2.98 -11.19
C MET A 350 0.36 -2.89 -10.25
N ASN A 351 0.15 -2.39 -9.03
CA ASN A 351 1.14 -2.46 -7.97
C ASN A 351 1.03 -3.84 -7.31
N ALA A 352 2.00 -4.72 -7.59
CA ALA A 352 1.98 -6.09 -7.12
C ALA A 352 2.17 -6.23 -5.60
N VAL A 353 2.69 -5.19 -4.93
CA VAL A 353 2.89 -5.15 -3.47
C VAL A 353 1.62 -4.68 -2.76
N THR A 354 1.00 -3.58 -3.23
CA THR A 354 -0.21 -3.04 -2.56
C THR A 354 -1.49 -3.76 -2.99
N GLY A 355 -1.48 -4.46 -4.13
CA GLY A 355 -2.65 -5.12 -4.69
C GLY A 355 -3.58 -4.15 -5.44
N GLU A 356 -3.13 -2.93 -5.71
CA GLU A 356 -3.93 -1.88 -6.35
C GLU A 356 -3.70 -1.81 -7.85
N SER A 357 -4.70 -1.31 -8.56
CA SER A 357 -4.68 -1.14 -10.02
C SER A 357 -5.06 0.28 -10.39
N TYR A 358 -4.30 0.85 -11.32
CA TYR A 358 -4.40 2.24 -11.73
C TYR A 358 -4.51 2.34 -13.25
N SER A 359 -5.29 3.30 -13.74
CA SER A 359 -5.19 3.71 -15.14
C SER A 359 -3.90 4.50 -15.33
N VAL A 360 -3.26 4.34 -16.49
CA VAL A 360 -2.13 5.21 -16.86
C VAL A 360 -2.51 6.69 -16.96
N ARG A 361 -3.80 7.05 -17.00
CA ARG A 361 -4.30 8.43 -17.01
C ARG A 361 -4.65 8.97 -15.62
N ASP A 362 -4.48 8.18 -14.58
CA ASP A 362 -4.78 8.63 -13.22
C ASP A 362 -3.77 9.69 -12.76
N MET A 363 -4.24 10.90 -12.48
CA MET A 363 -3.40 12.00 -11.99
C MET A 363 -2.77 11.72 -10.63
N HIS A 364 -3.38 10.82 -9.84
CA HIS A 364 -2.92 10.47 -8.50
C HIS A 364 -2.12 9.16 -8.48
N LEU A 365 -1.76 8.61 -9.65
CA LEU A 365 -0.90 7.43 -9.73
C LEU A 365 0.37 7.62 -8.86
N PRO A 366 0.68 6.66 -7.97
CA PRO A 366 1.90 6.73 -7.13
C PRO A 366 3.20 6.73 -7.94
N LEU A 367 3.25 5.97 -9.03
CA LEU A 367 4.39 5.90 -9.95
C LEU A 367 4.61 7.27 -10.61
N LYS A 368 5.82 7.84 -10.46
CA LYS A 368 6.17 9.18 -10.98
C LYS A 368 7.14 9.15 -12.15
N TYR A 369 8.04 8.18 -12.17
CA TYR A 369 9.10 8.09 -13.19
C TYR A 369 9.23 6.67 -13.69
N VAL A 370 9.16 6.45 -15.01
CA VAL A 370 9.33 5.13 -15.64
C VAL A 370 10.70 5.02 -16.30
N TRP A 371 11.40 3.92 -16.09
CA TRP A 371 12.71 3.66 -16.70
C TRP A 371 12.62 3.61 -18.23
N ALA A 372 13.72 3.98 -18.90
CA ALA A 372 13.85 4.04 -20.36
C ALA A 372 12.87 4.98 -21.11
N ASN A 373 11.98 5.71 -20.42
CA ASN A 373 11.25 6.83 -21.01
C ASN A 373 12.23 7.96 -21.37
N ILE A 374 12.19 8.41 -22.64
CA ILE A 374 13.03 9.50 -23.16
C ILE A 374 12.21 10.72 -23.61
N GLN A 375 10.92 10.75 -23.29
CA GLN A 375 10.01 11.85 -23.61
C GLN A 375 10.31 13.09 -22.74
N THR A 376 9.67 14.21 -23.03
CA THR A 376 9.83 15.46 -22.29
C THR A 376 9.26 15.38 -20.87
N HIS A 377 8.16 14.64 -20.69
CA HIS A 377 7.50 14.46 -19.40
C HIS A 377 7.86 13.12 -18.78
N ASP A 378 7.81 13.08 -17.45
CA ASP A 378 8.07 11.90 -16.64
C ASP A 378 6.82 11.27 -16.06
N ASP A 379 5.91 12.14 -15.65
CA ASP A 379 4.63 11.82 -15.08
C ASP A 379 3.82 10.88 -15.99
N PRO A 380 3.52 9.65 -15.56
CA PRO A 380 2.86 8.62 -16.39
C PRO A 380 1.61 9.05 -17.17
N PRO A 381 0.74 9.94 -16.66
CA PRO A 381 -0.40 10.41 -17.44
C PRO A 381 -0.06 11.33 -18.61
N ARG A 382 1.14 11.93 -18.59
CA ARG A 382 1.61 12.87 -19.63
C ARG A 382 2.51 12.22 -20.67
N ILE A 383 2.83 10.93 -20.50
CA ILE A 383 3.71 10.21 -21.43
C ILE A 383 2.90 9.33 -22.39
N ASN A 384 3.47 9.09 -23.55
CA ASN A 384 2.91 8.16 -24.51
C ASN A 384 3.36 6.73 -24.20
N TRP A 385 2.37 5.87 -23.95
CA TRP A 385 2.58 4.47 -23.60
C TRP A 385 2.75 3.51 -24.79
N ASN A 386 2.95 4.01 -26.01
CA ASN A 386 3.38 3.17 -27.13
C ASN A 386 4.87 2.82 -26.99
N ILE A 387 5.16 1.77 -26.22
CA ILE A 387 6.52 1.30 -25.93
C ILE A 387 7.32 0.88 -27.17
N SER A 388 6.66 0.65 -28.30
CA SER A 388 7.30 0.31 -29.57
C SER A 388 7.87 1.51 -30.32
N ASP A 389 7.60 2.75 -29.87
CA ASP A 389 8.09 3.97 -30.51
C ASP A 389 9.51 4.34 -30.01
N PRO A 390 10.57 4.14 -30.83
CA PRO A 390 11.95 4.39 -30.43
C PRO A 390 12.27 5.89 -30.26
N LYS A 391 11.37 6.80 -30.65
CA LYS A 391 11.52 8.24 -30.38
C LYS A 391 11.09 8.62 -28.96
N LYS A 392 10.33 7.74 -28.30
CA LYS A 392 9.71 7.98 -26.98
C LYS A 392 10.24 7.03 -25.91
N TRP A 393 10.64 5.84 -26.32
CA TRP A 393 11.22 4.82 -25.44
C TRP A 393 12.59 4.43 -25.95
N LYS A 394 13.55 4.25 -25.04
CA LYS A 394 14.90 3.79 -25.38
C LYS A 394 14.91 2.26 -25.48
N PRO A 395 14.93 1.66 -26.68
CA PRO A 395 14.89 0.21 -26.80
C PRO A 395 16.23 -0.39 -26.39
N PHE A 396 16.21 -1.51 -25.65
CA PHE A 396 17.42 -2.30 -25.43
C PHE A 396 17.81 -3.04 -26.72
N PHE A 397 16.86 -3.76 -27.32
CA PHE A 397 17.07 -4.47 -28.58
C PHE A 397 16.76 -3.57 -29.76
N CYS A 398 17.68 -3.50 -30.72
CA CYS A 398 17.54 -2.69 -31.92
C CYS A 398 18.24 -3.34 -33.12
N LYS A 399 18.27 -2.69 -34.28
CA LYS A 399 18.90 -3.25 -35.49
C LYS A 399 20.40 -3.56 -35.30
N SER A 400 21.12 -2.79 -34.49
CA SER A 400 22.55 -3.02 -34.20
C SER A 400 22.79 -4.04 -33.09
N PHE A 401 21.79 -4.29 -32.25
CA PHE A 401 21.82 -5.30 -31.19
C PHE A 401 20.48 -6.07 -31.19
N PRO A 402 20.30 -7.02 -32.12
CA PRO A 402 19.04 -7.74 -32.25
C PRO A 402 18.79 -8.67 -31.06
N LYS A 403 17.52 -8.92 -30.75
CA LYS A 403 17.13 -9.88 -29.72
C LYS A 403 17.56 -11.29 -30.14
N THR A 404 18.45 -11.90 -29.36
CA THR A 404 18.79 -13.31 -29.46
C THR A 404 17.92 -14.12 -28.50
N GLU A 405 17.71 -15.40 -28.77
CA GLU A 405 17.11 -16.28 -27.78
C GLU A 405 18.03 -16.41 -26.56
N TYR A 406 17.43 -16.32 -25.37
CA TYR A 406 18.12 -16.53 -24.09
C TYR A 406 17.27 -17.45 -23.23
N LYS A 407 17.95 -18.30 -22.46
CA LYS A 407 17.29 -19.17 -21.48
C LYS A 407 16.92 -18.34 -20.25
N SER A 408 15.68 -18.51 -19.80
CA SER A 408 15.24 -17.93 -18.53
C SER A 408 15.95 -18.60 -17.36
N VAL A 409 16.20 -17.83 -16.30
CA VAL A 409 16.67 -18.35 -15.00
C VAL A 409 15.52 -18.91 -14.16
N GLN A 410 14.27 -18.63 -14.53
CA GLN A 410 13.08 -19.16 -13.89
C GLN A 410 12.91 -20.64 -14.18
N ILE A 411 12.54 -21.42 -13.17
CA ILE A 411 12.06 -22.79 -13.38
C ILE A 411 10.76 -22.79 -14.19
N GLU A 412 10.51 -23.91 -14.89
CA GLU A 412 9.36 -24.02 -15.79
C GLU A 412 8.03 -24.14 -15.05
N LYS A 413 8.01 -24.96 -14.01
CA LYS A 413 6.81 -25.27 -13.24
C LYS A 413 7.09 -24.97 -11.78
N LEU A 414 6.34 -24.03 -11.23
CA LEU A 414 6.39 -23.71 -9.82
C LEU A 414 5.73 -24.83 -9.01
N ILE A 415 6.25 -25.03 -7.79
CA ILE A 415 5.73 -26.00 -6.84
C ILE A 415 5.03 -25.22 -5.74
N TYR A 416 3.75 -25.51 -5.53
CA TYR A 416 2.94 -24.89 -4.49
C TYR A 416 2.71 -25.89 -3.36
N ARG A 417 2.85 -25.44 -2.12
CA ARG A 417 2.59 -26.23 -0.91
C ARG A 417 1.36 -25.71 -0.18
N ASP A 418 0.56 -26.61 0.33
CA ASP A 418 -0.66 -26.25 1.06
C ASP A 418 -0.39 -26.19 2.57
N LEU A 419 -0.94 -25.17 3.22
CA LEU A 419 -0.93 -25.10 4.68
C LEU A 419 -2.05 -25.94 5.26
N SER A 420 -1.74 -26.61 6.37
CA SER A 420 -2.77 -27.36 7.09
C SER A 420 -3.83 -26.42 7.63
N ALA A 421 -5.07 -26.87 7.54
CA ALA A 421 -6.23 -26.13 8.03
C ALA A 421 -6.12 -25.76 9.50
N ARG A 422 -5.72 -26.77 10.28
CA ARG A 422 -5.54 -26.70 11.71
C ARG A 422 -4.46 -25.70 12.12
N TYR A 423 -3.34 -25.64 11.41
CA TYR A 423 -2.29 -24.67 11.70
C TYR A 423 -2.78 -23.22 11.59
N CYS A 424 -3.60 -22.91 10.58
CA CYS A 424 -4.16 -21.57 10.41
C CYS A 424 -5.15 -21.22 11.54
N GLU A 425 -5.96 -22.19 11.97
CA GLU A 425 -6.89 -22.02 13.09
C GLU A 425 -6.14 -21.79 14.41
N ASP A 426 -5.15 -22.64 14.70
CA ASP A 426 -4.30 -22.53 15.89
C ASP A 426 -3.57 -21.17 15.91
N LEU A 427 -3.01 -20.75 14.78
CA LEU A 427 -2.33 -19.45 14.65
C LEU A 427 -3.29 -18.27 14.78
N SER A 428 -4.51 -18.36 14.23
CA SER A 428 -5.53 -17.31 14.41
C SER A 428 -5.88 -17.10 15.88
N VAL A 429 -6.03 -18.19 16.63
CA VAL A 429 -6.26 -18.16 18.08
C VAL A 429 -5.07 -17.56 18.82
N LEU A 430 -3.83 -17.91 18.42
CA LEU A 430 -2.62 -17.32 19.02
C LEU A 430 -2.54 -15.81 18.78
N ILE A 431 -2.82 -15.34 17.56
CA ILE A 431 -2.85 -13.90 17.23
C ILE A 431 -3.94 -13.19 18.03
N GLU A 432 -5.14 -13.75 18.09
CA GLU A 432 -6.26 -13.16 18.85
C GLU A 432 -5.90 -13.02 20.33
N ASN A 433 -5.35 -14.07 20.95
CA ASN A 433 -4.90 -14.04 22.34
C ASN A 433 -3.79 -13.02 22.58
N ALA A 434 -2.84 -12.88 21.65
CA ALA A 434 -1.76 -11.90 21.74
C ALA A 434 -2.30 -10.47 21.69
N ILE A 435 -3.25 -10.18 20.79
CA ILE A 435 -3.91 -8.87 20.70
C ILE A 435 -4.70 -8.58 21.98
N VAL A 436 -5.50 -9.55 22.47
CA VAL A 436 -6.27 -9.40 23.72
C VAL A 436 -5.35 -9.06 24.89
N SER A 437 -4.29 -9.85 25.08
CA SER A 437 -3.32 -9.64 26.16
C SER A 437 -2.63 -8.27 26.04
N LYS A 438 -2.30 -7.82 24.82
CA LYS A 438 -1.63 -6.54 24.61
C LYS A 438 -2.55 -5.34 24.80
N ILE A 439 -3.83 -5.45 24.41
CA ILE A 439 -4.83 -4.41 24.71
C ILE A 439 -5.03 -4.28 26.21
N GLU A 440 -5.10 -5.40 26.95
CA GLU A 440 -5.20 -5.38 28.41
C GLU A 440 -3.97 -4.75 29.07
N GLU A 441 -2.77 -5.08 28.58
CA GLU A 441 -1.51 -4.47 29.02
C GLU A 441 -1.49 -2.95 28.78
N TRP A 442 -1.79 -2.48 27.56
CA TRP A 442 -1.78 -1.06 27.22
C TRP A 442 -2.82 -0.24 27.99
N ARG A 443 -3.93 -0.87 28.39
CA ARG A 443 -4.98 -0.23 29.19
C ARG A 443 -4.65 -0.14 30.67
N GLY A 444 -3.60 -0.84 31.13
CA GLY A 444 -3.13 -0.82 32.51
C GLY A 444 -4.23 -1.20 33.50
N HIS A 445 -4.64 -0.25 34.36
CA HIS A 445 -5.66 -0.49 35.39
C HIS A 445 -7.11 -0.30 34.90
N ARG A 446 -7.34 0.13 33.65
CA ARG A 446 -8.69 0.30 33.12
C ARG A 446 -9.30 -1.07 32.82
N ILE A 447 -10.54 -1.28 33.27
CA ILE A 447 -11.27 -2.51 32.97
C ILE A 447 -11.46 -2.63 31.46
N THR A 448 -11.18 -3.83 30.94
CA THR A 448 -11.42 -4.20 29.53
C THR A 448 -12.52 -5.24 29.50
N ARG A 449 -13.74 -4.81 29.12
CA ARG A 449 -14.90 -5.70 29.03
C ARG A 449 -14.96 -6.32 27.64
N TRP A 450 -14.68 -7.61 27.52
CA TRP A 450 -14.71 -8.30 26.23
C TRP A 450 -16.10 -8.89 25.93
N ASN A 451 -16.73 -8.39 24.86
CA ASN A 451 -17.95 -8.98 24.31
C ASN A 451 -17.63 -10.11 23.32
N ARG A 452 -17.38 -11.29 23.88
CA ARG A 452 -17.06 -12.50 23.10
C ARG A 452 -18.21 -12.98 22.21
N LEU A 453 -19.46 -12.65 22.56
CA LEU A 453 -20.63 -13.01 21.76
C LEU A 453 -20.63 -12.24 20.44
N VAL A 454 -20.41 -10.93 20.49
CA VAL A 454 -20.29 -10.08 19.29
C VAL A 454 -19.10 -10.55 18.43
N GLY A 455 -17.94 -10.77 19.05
CA GLY A 455 -16.75 -11.28 18.35
C GLY A 455 -17.03 -12.57 17.57
N LYS A 456 -17.59 -13.58 18.24
CA LYS A 456 -17.80 -14.91 17.65
C LYS A 456 -19.00 -15.00 16.71
N LYS A 457 -20.13 -14.36 17.03
CA LYS A 457 -21.39 -14.52 16.27
C LYS A 457 -21.53 -13.51 15.13
N ASN A 458 -21.00 -12.30 15.29
CA ASN A 458 -21.19 -11.22 14.33
C ASN A 458 -19.89 -10.92 13.57
N LEU A 459 -18.76 -10.75 14.26
CA LEU A 459 -17.50 -10.35 13.61
C LEU A 459 -16.84 -11.51 12.86
N HIS A 460 -16.79 -12.71 13.43
CA HIS A 460 -16.12 -13.86 12.79
C HIS A 460 -16.70 -14.20 11.39
N PRO A 461 -18.02 -14.33 11.19
CA PRO A 461 -18.58 -14.57 9.85
C PRO A 461 -18.35 -13.41 8.87
N LEU A 462 -18.12 -12.19 9.37
CA LEU A 462 -17.78 -11.04 8.55
C LEU A 462 -16.35 -11.16 8.04
N VAL A 463 -15.37 -11.27 8.95
CA VAL A 463 -13.95 -11.32 8.56
C VAL A 463 -13.64 -12.52 7.67
N SER A 464 -14.28 -13.66 7.90
CA SER A 464 -14.11 -14.88 7.08
C SER A 464 -14.64 -14.76 5.65
N ARG A 465 -15.49 -13.76 5.34
CA ARG A 465 -16.00 -13.49 3.99
C ARG A 465 -15.33 -12.30 3.32
N MET A 466 -14.57 -11.49 4.05
CA MET A 466 -13.98 -10.27 3.51
C MET A 466 -13.07 -10.53 2.31
N GLU A 467 -12.32 -11.64 2.32
CA GLU A 467 -11.47 -11.99 1.18
C GLU A 467 -12.29 -12.33 -0.07
N SER A 468 -13.34 -13.14 0.06
CA SER A 468 -14.20 -13.47 -1.07
C SER A 468 -14.94 -12.25 -1.61
N ASP A 469 -15.39 -11.36 -0.73
CA ASP A 469 -16.08 -10.12 -1.09
C ASP A 469 -15.11 -9.15 -1.79
N PHE A 470 -13.85 -9.09 -1.37
CA PHE A 470 -12.81 -8.29 -2.04
C PHE A 470 -12.56 -8.77 -3.47
N LEU A 471 -12.56 -10.09 -3.69
CA LEU A 471 -12.37 -10.69 -5.00
C LEU A 471 -13.59 -10.54 -5.93
N GLN A 472 -14.78 -10.36 -5.36
CA GLN A 472 -16.05 -10.12 -6.05
C GLN A 472 -16.56 -8.70 -5.78
N PRO A 473 -15.95 -7.67 -6.37
CA PRO A 473 -16.32 -6.29 -6.06
C PRO A 473 -17.76 -6.03 -6.44
N LEU A 474 -18.47 -5.39 -5.51
CA LEU A 474 -19.79 -4.84 -5.74
C LEU A 474 -19.73 -3.78 -6.85
N PRO A 475 -20.87 -3.49 -7.52
CA PRO A 475 -20.95 -2.42 -8.51
C PRO A 475 -20.38 -1.09 -7.96
N PRO A 476 -19.69 -0.30 -8.79
CA PRO A 476 -19.19 1.00 -8.38
C PRO A 476 -20.35 1.86 -7.85
N ASN A 477 -20.09 2.63 -6.78
CA ASN A 477 -21.07 3.46 -6.08
C ASN A 477 -22.17 2.69 -5.33
N THR A 478 -21.98 1.39 -5.05
CA THR A 478 -22.90 0.68 -4.13
C THR A 478 -22.92 1.43 -2.79
N PRO A 479 -24.11 1.92 -2.34
CA PRO A 479 -24.22 2.61 -1.06
C PRO A 479 -23.68 1.76 0.08
N GLN A 480 -22.94 2.37 1.00
CA GLN A 480 -22.28 1.64 2.10
C GLN A 480 -23.27 0.77 2.90
N HIS A 481 -24.50 1.25 3.12
CA HIS A 481 -25.53 0.51 3.86
C HIS A 481 -26.00 -0.79 3.16
N LEU A 482 -25.76 -0.93 1.85
CA LEU A 482 -26.07 -2.15 1.09
C LEU A 482 -24.92 -3.15 1.06
N THR A 483 -23.76 -2.82 1.64
CA THR A 483 -22.64 -3.75 1.70
C THR A 483 -22.95 -4.88 2.70
N PRO A 484 -22.51 -6.13 2.42
CA PRO A 484 -22.77 -7.29 3.29
C PRO A 484 -22.33 -7.07 4.74
N ILE A 485 -21.23 -6.33 4.91
CA ILE A 485 -20.63 -5.99 6.19
C ILE A 485 -21.49 -5.01 7.00
N TYR A 486 -22.06 -3.98 6.36
CA TYR A 486 -23.00 -3.08 7.03
C TYR A 486 -24.30 -3.80 7.40
N GLN A 487 -24.79 -4.69 6.52
CA GLN A 487 -26.01 -5.47 6.78
C GLN A 487 -25.84 -6.41 7.98
N ALA A 488 -24.71 -7.11 8.11
CA ALA A 488 -24.51 -8.02 9.25
C ALA A 488 -24.32 -7.30 10.59
N LEU A 489 -23.96 -6.01 10.57
CA LEU A 489 -23.83 -5.19 11.77
C LEU A 489 -25.12 -4.42 12.10
N ALA A 490 -26.13 -4.44 11.23
CA ALA A 490 -27.37 -3.67 11.40
C ALA A 490 -28.14 -4.04 12.67
N GLU A 491 -28.22 -5.34 13.01
CA GLU A 491 -28.87 -5.81 14.24
C GLU A 491 -28.15 -5.29 15.48
N LEU A 492 -26.81 -5.33 15.49
CA LEU A 492 -26.01 -4.84 16.61
C LEU A 492 -26.17 -3.33 16.83
N LYS A 493 -26.37 -2.57 15.75
CA LYS A 493 -26.59 -1.11 15.83
C LYS A 493 -27.87 -0.71 16.56
N THR A 494 -28.86 -1.60 16.67
CA THR A 494 -30.07 -1.31 17.47
C THR A 494 -29.81 -1.31 18.97
N THR A 495 -28.73 -1.96 19.41
CA THR A 495 -28.40 -2.14 20.84
C THR A 495 -27.14 -1.38 21.23
N TYR A 496 -26.16 -1.27 20.33
CA TYR A 496 -24.86 -0.67 20.60
C TYR A 496 -24.57 0.48 19.64
N ARG A 497 -23.94 1.54 20.17
CA ARG A 497 -23.18 2.48 19.35
C ARG A 497 -21.84 1.81 19.00
N ILE A 498 -21.68 1.42 17.74
CA ILE A 498 -20.49 0.68 17.29
C ILE A 498 -19.51 1.62 16.62
N SER A 499 -18.27 1.62 17.09
CA SER A 499 -17.12 2.21 16.40
C SER A 499 -16.07 1.13 16.19
N GLY A 500 -15.38 1.17 15.05
CA GLY A 500 -14.38 0.16 14.70
C GLY A 500 -14.25 -0.03 13.19
N PHE A 501 -13.34 -0.92 12.83
CA PHE A 501 -12.95 -1.18 11.45
C PHE A 501 -12.25 -2.54 11.35
N PRO A 502 -12.30 -3.21 10.19
CA PRO A 502 -11.43 -4.34 9.92
C PRO A 502 -10.04 -3.86 9.53
N LEU A 503 -9.01 -4.60 9.96
CA LEU A 503 -7.63 -4.41 9.53
C LEU A 503 -7.22 -5.59 8.64
N GLN A 504 -6.68 -5.29 7.47
CA GLN A 504 -6.20 -6.27 6.51
C GLN A 504 -4.70 -6.07 6.32
N ALA A 505 -3.92 -7.10 6.65
CA ALA A 505 -2.47 -7.06 6.62
C ALA A 505 -1.90 -8.44 6.29
N THR A 506 -0.82 -8.46 5.51
CA THR A 506 -0.03 -9.65 5.27
C THR A 506 0.65 -10.10 6.56
N PHE A 507 0.58 -11.39 6.88
CA PHE A 507 1.16 -11.91 8.13
C PHE A 507 2.67 -12.17 7.97
N THR A 508 3.48 -11.43 8.75
CA THR A 508 4.91 -11.72 8.93
C THR A 508 5.12 -12.44 10.26
N ASP A 509 4.64 -11.83 11.34
CA ASP A 509 4.79 -12.27 12.71
C ASP A 509 3.72 -11.61 13.60
N ILE A 510 3.57 -12.13 14.83
CA ILE A 510 2.56 -11.66 15.78
C ILE A 510 2.85 -10.22 16.24
N LYS A 511 4.12 -9.83 16.38
CA LYS A 511 4.52 -8.50 16.86
C LYS A 511 4.06 -7.43 15.86
N ALA A 512 4.29 -7.64 14.56
CA ALA A 512 3.83 -6.72 13.52
C ALA A 512 2.30 -6.51 13.53
N ILE A 513 1.52 -7.58 13.75
CA ILE A 513 0.04 -7.47 13.85
C ILE A 513 -0.37 -6.71 15.12
N VAL A 514 0.27 -7.00 16.26
CA VAL A 514 0.03 -6.27 17.51
C VAL A 514 0.35 -4.78 17.33
N GLU A 515 1.51 -4.44 16.76
CA GLU A 515 1.90 -3.05 16.50
C GLU A 515 0.91 -2.34 15.57
N LEU A 516 0.43 -3.03 14.53
CA LEU A 516 -0.60 -2.50 13.64
C LEU A 516 -1.89 -2.16 14.40
N VAL A 517 -2.35 -3.03 15.29
CA VAL A 517 -3.52 -2.77 16.15
C VAL A 517 -3.24 -1.62 17.13
N GLY A 518 -2.07 -1.62 17.75
CA GLY A 518 -1.63 -0.59 18.69
C GLY A 518 -1.63 0.80 18.07
N ALA A 519 -1.16 0.93 16.83
CA ALA A 519 -1.08 2.20 16.10
C ALA A 519 -2.45 2.83 15.78
N THR A 520 -3.55 2.10 15.96
CA THR A 520 -4.91 2.64 15.79
C THR A 520 -5.46 3.32 17.03
N ASP A 521 -4.77 3.19 18.18
CA ASP A 521 -5.21 3.69 19.49
C ASP A 521 -6.62 3.23 19.90
N VAL A 522 -7.16 2.14 19.31
CA VAL A 522 -8.49 1.61 19.69
C VAL A 522 -8.56 1.25 21.18
N HIS A 523 -7.44 0.81 21.75
CA HIS A 523 -7.30 0.50 23.17
C HIS A 523 -7.42 1.74 24.08
N MET A 524 -7.24 2.95 23.55
CA MET A 524 -7.31 4.21 24.31
C MET A 524 -8.74 4.65 24.62
N ASN A 525 -9.77 4.00 24.06
CA ASN A 525 -11.16 4.30 24.38
C ASN A 525 -11.38 4.28 25.91
N ALA A 526 -11.81 5.42 26.43
CA ALA A 526 -11.88 5.66 27.86
C ALA A 526 -13.33 5.68 28.38
N ASP A 527 -14.30 5.27 27.55
CA ASP A 527 -15.68 5.09 27.96
C ASP A 527 -15.83 3.95 28.97
N PRO A 528 -16.32 4.21 30.21
CA PRO A 528 -16.53 3.17 31.20
C PRO A 528 -17.58 2.12 30.80
N SER A 529 -18.47 2.46 29.87
CA SER A 529 -19.51 1.59 29.32
C SER A 529 -19.06 0.81 28.08
N ALA A 530 -17.90 1.13 27.49
CA ALA A 530 -17.43 0.47 26.28
C ALA A 530 -17.11 -1.01 26.52
N GLU A 531 -17.56 -1.83 25.56
CA GLU A 531 -17.18 -3.21 25.42
C GLU A 531 -16.32 -3.40 24.17
N PHE A 532 -15.28 -4.22 24.28
CA PHE A 532 -14.37 -4.55 23.19
C PHE A 532 -14.78 -5.87 22.54
N ALA A 533 -14.74 -5.92 21.22
CA ALA A 533 -14.93 -7.14 20.45
C ALA A 533 -13.84 -7.26 19.39
N LEU A 534 -13.33 -8.47 19.21
CA LEU A 534 -12.28 -8.80 18.25
C LEU A 534 -12.64 -10.13 17.58
N SER A 535 -12.23 -10.27 16.32
CA SER A 535 -12.13 -11.57 15.67
C SER A 535 -10.96 -11.55 14.70
N VAL A 536 -10.17 -12.61 14.72
CA VAL A 536 -9.08 -12.82 13.77
C VAL A 536 -9.44 -13.96 12.81
N CYS A 537 -9.17 -13.76 11.53
CA CYS A 537 -9.29 -14.80 10.51
C CYS A 537 -8.04 -14.75 9.63
N LEU A 538 -7.35 -15.89 9.52
CA LEU A 538 -6.30 -16.09 8.54
C LEU A 538 -6.88 -16.76 7.30
N THR A 539 -6.62 -16.16 6.15
CA THR A 539 -7.02 -16.75 4.88
C THR A 539 -5.86 -17.53 4.27
N ARG A 540 -6.18 -18.71 3.71
CA ARG A 540 -5.19 -19.62 3.16
C ARG A 540 -4.84 -19.20 1.73
N GLY A 541 -3.57 -18.87 1.49
CA GLY A 541 -2.99 -18.88 0.15
C GLY A 541 -2.32 -20.23 -0.14
N LYS A 542 -2.35 -20.70 -1.40
CA LYS A 542 -1.45 -21.77 -1.84
C LYS A 542 0.01 -21.27 -1.82
N GLY A 543 0.98 -22.16 -1.58
CA GLY A 543 2.39 -21.77 -1.47
C GLY A 543 2.82 -21.33 -0.07
N GLU A 544 2.18 -21.85 0.98
CA GLU A 544 2.52 -21.54 2.38
C GLU A 544 2.39 -20.07 2.80
N LEU A 545 1.58 -19.29 2.08
CA LEU A 545 1.30 -17.88 2.37
C LEU A 545 0.11 -17.73 3.33
N LEU A 546 0.27 -16.85 4.31
CA LEU A 546 -0.75 -16.46 5.28
C LEU A 546 -1.05 -14.97 5.14
N TYR A 547 -2.33 -14.61 5.07
CA TYR A 547 -2.77 -13.22 4.98
C TYR A 547 -4.15 -12.97 5.60
#